data_AF-A0A841RE61-F1
#
_entry.id   AF-A0A841RE61-F1
#
_cell.length_a   1.000
_cell.length_b   1.000
_cell.length_c   1.000
_cell.angle_alpha   90.00
_cell.angle_beta   90.00
_cell.angle_gamma   90.00
#
_symmetry.space_group_name_H-M   'P 1'
#
loop_
_entity.id
_entity.type
_entity.pdbx_description
1 polymer ?
#
loop_
_entity_poly.entity_id
_entity_poly.type
_entity_poly.pdbx_seq_one_letter_code
_entity_poly.pdbx_strand_id
1 'polypeptide(L)' 'MAVEKIGEGLVRIGAMTQEQRNQVIEKQNEGDERMFGEIAIDLGYINDEIIMNYINSRFN' A
#
# COMPACT_ATOMS: atom_id res chain seq x y z
N MET A 1 -13.92 6.84 14.74
CA MET A 1 -13.46 5.56 14.14
C MET A 1 -12.17 5.84 13.41
N ALA A 2 -11.10 5.08 13.66
CA ALA A 2 -9.85 5.26 12.92
C ALA A 2 -10.05 4.75 11.49
N VAL A 3 -9.72 5.57 10.51
CA VAL A 3 -9.76 5.21 9.08
C VAL A 3 -8.58 4.25 8.81
N GLU A 4 -8.85 3.04 8.31
CA GLU A 4 -7.82 2.04 7.96
C GLU A 4 -6.77 2.66 7.00
N LYS A 5 -5.48 2.42 7.22
CA LYS A 5 -4.44 2.89 6.28
C LYS A 5 -4.39 1.98 5.05
N ILE A 6 -4.08 2.53 3.88
CA ILE A 6 -4.04 1.77 2.62
C ILE A 6 -3.16 0.51 2.71
N GLY A 7 -1.96 0.62 3.30
CA GLY A 7 -1.07 -0.53 3.46
C GLY A 7 -1.65 -1.64 4.34
N GLU A 8 -2.46 -1.30 5.35
CA GLU A 8 -3.15 -2.30 6.19
C GLU A 8 -4.26 -2.99 5.40
N GLY A 9 -5.04 -2.22 4.63
CA GLY A 9 -6.08 -2.78 3.77
C GLY A 9 -5.53 -3.71 2.70
N LEU A 10 -4.41 -3.35 2.05
CA LEU A 10 -3.74 -4.18 1.05
C LEU A 10 -3.23 -5.50 1.63
N VAL A 11 -2.72 -5.50 2.87
CA VAL A 11 -2.34 -6.72 3.58
C VAL A 11 -3.57 -7.56 3.92
N ARG A 12 -4.64 -6.94 4.42
CA ARG A 12 -5.88 -7.62 4.80
C ARG A 12 -6.53 -8.36 3.63
N ILE A 13 -6.45 -7.81 2.42
CA ILE A 13 -7.00 -8.46 1.20
C ILE A 13 -6.00 -9.45 0.54
N GLY A 14 -4.81 -9.62 1.11
CA GLY A 14 -3.79 -10.53 0.58
C GLY A 14 -3.03 -10.01 -0.64
N ALA A 15 -3.17 -8.73 -1.00
CA ALA A 15 -2.44 -8.11 -2.11
C ALA A 15 -0.98 -7.80 -1.74
N MET A 16 -0.66 -7.69 -0.45
CA MET A 16 0.69 -7.51 0.07
C MET A 16 0.91 -8.37 1.31
N THR A 17 2.15 -8.74 1.59
CA THR A 17 2.53 -9.31 2.89
C THR A 17 2.80 -8.21 3.92
N GLN A 18 2.78 -8.57 5.20
CA GLN A 18 3.16 -7.64 6.29
C GLN A 18 4.60 -7.12 6.13
N GLU A 19 5.50 -7.97 5.62
CA GLU A 19 6.90 -7.62 5.37
C GLU A 19 7.04 -6.58 4.25
N GLN A 20 6.37 -6.80 3.11
CA GLN A 20 6.34 -5.85 2.00
C GLN A 20 5.77 -4.49 2.43
N ARG A 21 4.72 -4.49 3.24
CA ARG A 21 4.15 -3.26 3.80
C ARG A 21 5.12 -2.52 4.71
N ASN A 22 5.89 -3.26 5.52
CA ASN A 22 6.89 -2.65 6.40
C ASN A 22 8.06 -2.06 5.61
N GLN A 23 8.51 -2.72 4.54
CA GLN A 23 9.57 -2.20 3.65
C GLN A 23 9.17 -0.88 2.97
N VAL A 24 7.92 -0.75 2.55
CA VAL A 24 7.42 0.52 2.00
C VAL A 24 7.42 1.63 3.05
N ILE A 25 6.98 1.33 4.28
CA ILE A 25 6.98 2.30 5.40
C ILE A 25 8.41 2.70 5.77
N GLU A 26 9.34 1.75 5.77
CA GLU A 26 10.76 2.02 6.03
C GLU A 26 11.30 3.04 5.03
N LYS A 27 11.02 2.87 3.72
CA LYS A 27 11.42 3.87 2.70
C LYS A 27 10.82 5.26 2.95
N GLN A 28 9.55 5.35 3.34
CA GLN A 28 8.94 6.64 3.68
C GLN A 28 9.62 7.27 4.90
N ASN A 29 9.98 6.48 5.90
CA ASN A 29 10.70 6.95 7.09
C ASN A 29 12.15 7.35 6.79
N GLU A 30 12.77 6.76 5.77
CA GLU A 30 14.10 7.13 5.25
C GLU A 30 14.09 8.41 4.42
N GLY A 31 12.92 9.03 4.20
CA GLY A 31 12.77 10.31 3.53
C GLY A 31 12.27 10.23 2.08
N ASP A 32 11.79 9.06 1.63
CA ASP A 32 11.07 8.96 0.36
C ASP A 32 9.69 9.65 0.48
N GLU A 33 9.52 10.79 -0.20
CA GLU A 33 8.30 11.61 -0.15
C GLU A 33 7.15 11.06 -1.01
N ARG A 34 7.39 9.99 -1.79
CA ARG A 34 6.37 9.35 -2.63
C ARG A 34 5.24 8.74 -1.79
N MET A 35 4.07 8.60 -2.41
CA MET A 35 2.94 7.92 -1.78
C MET A 35 3.25 6.43 -1.60
N PHE A 36 2.63 5.81 -0.58
CA PHE A 36 2.81 4.38 -0.27
C PHE A 36 2.63 3.49 -1.52
N GLY A 37 1.59 3.77 -2.32
CA GLY A 37 1.29 3.01 -3.53
C GLY A 37 2.37 3.11 -4.61
N GLU A 38 2.95 4.30 -4.80
CA GLU A 38 4.01 4.53 -5.78
C GLU A 38 5.27 3.74 -5.43
N ILE A 39 5.66 3.76 -4.15
CA ILE A 39 6.80 2.99 -3.66
C ILE A 39 6.53 1.48 -3.78
N ALA A 40 5.32 1.04 -3.45
CA ALA A 40 4.94 -0.38 -3.56
C ALA A 40 4.94 -0.90 -5.01
N ILE A 41 4.60 -0.05 -5.99
CA ILE A 41 4.73 -0.34 -7.42
C ILE A 41 6.19 -0.39 -7.85
N ASP A 42 6.99 0.61 -7.44
CA ASP A 42 8.43 0.70 -7.75
C ASP A 42 9.21 -0.52 -7.20
N LEU A 43 8.80 -1.03 -6.05
CA LEU A 43 9.33 -2.25 -5.44
C LEU A 43 8.79 -3.56 -6.07
N GLY A 44 7.82 -3.47 -6.99
CA GLY A 44 7.22 -4.61 -7.67
C GLY A 44 6.31 -5.47 -6.79
N TYR A 45 5.82 -4.95 -5.67
CA TYR A 45 4.94 -5.70 -4.77
C TYR A 45 3.49 -5.72 -5.23
N ILE A 46 3.05 -4.66 -5.91
CA ILE A 46 1.72 -4.50 -6.49
C ILE A 46 1.83 -3.74 -7.82
N ASN A 47 0.71 -3.61 -8.53
CA ASN A 47 0.58 -2.79 -9.72
C ASN A 47 -0.57 -1.77 -9.57
N ASP A 48 -0.71 -0.87 -10.54
CA ASP A 48 -1.76 0.16 -10.55
C ASP A 48 -3.17 -0.44 -10.47
N GLU A 49 -3.40 -1.58 -11.13
CA GLU A 49 -4.69 -2.25 -11.14
C GLU A 49 -5.14 -2.66 -9.74
N ILE A 50 -4.24 -3.25 -8.93
CA ILE A 50 -4.51 -3.63 -7.55
C ILE A 50 -4.87 -2.40 -6.69
N ILE A 51 -4.13 -1.30 -6.86
CA ILE A 51 -4.40 -0.05 -6.12
C ILE A 51 -5.78 0.49 -6.47
N MET A 52 -6.10 0.60 -7.75
CA MET A 52 -7.38 1.13 -8.21
C MET A 52 -8.55 0.24 -7.76
N ASN A 53 -8.39 -1.07 -7.82
CA ASN A 53 -9.39 -2.02 -7.31
C ASN A 53 -9.62 -1.85 -5.80
N TYR A 54 -8.56 -1.69 -5.00
CA TYR A 54 -8.69 -1.45 -3.56
C TYR A 54 -9.40 -0.11 -3.27
N ILE A 55 -8.99 0.98 -3.93
CA ILE A 55 -9.61 2.30 -3.75
C ILE A 55 -11.10 2.24 -4.10
N ASN A 56 -11.44 1.66 -5.25
CA ASN A 56 -12.83 1.50 -5.68
C ASN A 56 -13.64 0.63 -4.69
N SER A 57 -13.05 -0.43 -4.13
CA SER A 57 -13.74 -1.28 -3.15
C SER A 57 -14.00 -0.61 -1.81
N ARG A 58 -13.25 0.46 -1.49
CA ARG A 58 -13.29 1.14 -0.20
C ARG A 58 -14.23 2.35 -0.16
N PHE A 59 -14.46 2.98 -1.32
CA PHE A 59 -15.28 4.18 -1.45
C PHE A 59 -16.65 3.93 -2.10
N ASN A 60 -16.99 2.67 -2.39
CA ASN A 60 -18.35 2.22 -2.70
C ASN A 60 -19.02 1.64 -1.45
#